data_AF-A0A068Y525-F1
#
_entry.id   AF-A0A068Y525-F1
#
_cell.length_a   1.000
_cell.length_b   1.000
_cell.length_c   1.000
_cell.angle_alpha   90.00
_cell.angle_beta   90.00
_cell.angle_gamma   90.00
#
_symmetry.space_group_name_H-M   'P 1'
#
loop_
_entity.id
_entity.type
_entity.pdbx_description
1 polymer ?
#
loop_
_entity_poly.entity_id
_entity_poly.type
_entity_poly.pdbx_seq_one_letter_code
_entity_poly.pdbx_strand_id
1 'polypeptide(L)'
;MEIIVNFDEGKCKSNGVTLGQPCEYSSGFATVNLNNASNYKLLKVYDAVMTYTVYFAPKCELFTPKEGEVVVEPSIPLYRFLKGKKSVQIEFAVFGTKQTNQILLKKEAITLCSWNGTIESQKNEGCKDMTIDEAQNRMIFKTTIFRGSNEDYVTYSWGPLTSPLKVSLDWIRGGEAPEVAKCKSKLSENFQHRLCMLVI
;
A
#
# COMPACT_ATOMS: atom_id res chain seq x y z
N MET A 1 -9.18 12.45 4.39
CA MET A 1 -8.47 13.38 3.48
C MET A 1 -7.12 12.79 3.06
N GLU A 2 -6.67 13.03 1.82
CA GLU A 2 -5.29 12.71 1.38
C GLU A 2 -4.35 13.85 1.74
N ILE A 3 -3.16 13.54 2.26
CA ILE A 3 -2.17 14.56 2.64
C ILE A 3 -0.79 14.25 2.09
N ILE A 4 -0.10 15.31 1.67
CA ILE A 4 1.32 15.30 1.32
C ILE A 4 2.05 16.02 2.45
N VAL A 5 3.02 15.36 3.08
CA VAL A 5 3.80 15.93 4.19
C VAL A 5 5.12 16.50 3.67
N ASN A 6 5.38 17.75 4.03
CA ASN A 6 6.67 18.40 3.91
C ASN A 6 7.28 18.54 5.31
N PHE A 7 8.60 18.39 5.40
CA PHE A 7 9.36 18.58 6.64
C PHE A 7 9.93 20.00 6.66
N ASP A 8 9.59 20.76 7.69
CA ASP A 8 9.99 22.17 7.82
C ASP A 8 10.31 22.49 9.28
N GLU A 9 11.59 22.71 9.59
CA GLU A 9 12.09 23.04 10.94
C GLU A 9 11.53 22.13 12.05
N GLY A 10 11.55 20.81 11.85
CA GLY A 10 11.06 19.84 12.84
C GLY A 10 9.53 19.68 12.87
N LYS A 11 8.80 20.32 11.95
CA LYS A 11 7.33 20.24 11.83
C LYS A 11 6.91 19.51 10.57
N CYS A 12 5.85 18.72 10.66
CA CYS A 12 5.14 18.20 9.50
C CYS A 12 4.16 19.27 9.01
N LYS A 13 4.30 19.71 7.76
CA LYS A 13 3.38 20.69 7.15
C LYS A 13 2.75 20.17 5.87
N SER A 14 1.54 20.62 5.59
CA SER A 14 0.87 20.43 4.31
C SER A 14 0.11 21.70 3.94
N ASN A 15 0.32 22.23 2.75
CA ASN A 15 -0.27 23.50 2.29
C ASN A 15 -0.13 24.65 3.31
N GLY A 16 1.03 24.76 3.95
CA GLY A 16 1.31 25.78 4.98
C GLY A 16 0.73 25.48 6.38
N VAL A 17 -0.16 24.49 6.52
CA VAL A 17 -0.74 24.10 7.81
C VAL A 17 0.17 23.11 8.52
N THR A 18 0.42 23.34 9.82
CA THR A 18 1.17 22.38 10.65
C THR A 18 0.26 21.21 11.03
N LEU A 19 0.66 20.00 10.64
CA LEU A 19 -0.05 18.76 10.92
C LEU A 19 0.39 18.11 12.23
N GLY A 20 1.64 18.34 12.65
CA GLY A 20 2.19 17.81 13.91
C GLY A 20 3.71 18.00 14.03
N GLN A 21 4.26 17.56 15.17
CA GLN A 21 5.67 17.65 15.54
C GLN A 21 5.98 16.65 16.69
N PRO A 22 7.23 16.18 16.85
CA PRO A 22 8.40 16.44 16.01
C PRO A 22 8.34 15.65 14.70
N CYS A 23 8.85 16.20 13.61
CA CYS A 23 8.97 15.51 12.34
C CYS A 23 10.37 15.65 11.77
N GLU A 24 10.96 14.53 11.41
CA GLU A 24 12.38 14.44 11.08
C GLU A 24 12.57 13.58 9.85
N TYR A 25 13.54 13.98 9.02
CA TYR A 25 14.07 13.15 7.96
C TYR A 25 15.57 13.04 8.15
N SER A 26 16.04 11.85 8.49
CA SER A 26 17.46 11.61 8.77
C SER A 26 17.86 10.22 8.30
N SER A 27 18.99 10.11 7.61
CA SER A 27 19.61 8.82 7.24
C SER A 27 18.67 7.86 6.50
N GLY A 28 17.79 8.39 5.65
CA GLY A 28 16.81 7.58 4.89
C GLY A 28 15.57 7.17 5.69
N PHE A 29 15.43 7.62 6.94
CA PHE A 29 14.24 7.41 7.76
C PHE A 29 13.43 8.69 7.89
N ALA A 30 12.12 8.57 7.72
CA ALA A 30 11.16 9.63 7.93
C ALA A 30 10.35 9.35 9.20
N THR A 31 10.42 10.25 10.19
CA THR A 31 9.56 10.25 11.37
C THR A 31 8.47 11.30 11.17
N VAL A 32 7.22 10.85 11.05
CA VAL A 32 6.05 11.72 10.84
C VAL A 32 5.12 11.63 12.05
N ASN A 33 5.06 12.69 12.85
CA ASN A 33 4.09 12.83 13.93
C ASN A 33 2.94 13.74 13.52
N LEU A 34 1.70 13.25 13.66
CA LEU A 34 0.48 13.97 13.32
C LEU A 34 -0.36 14.19 14.58
N ASN A 35 -0.83 15.41 14.81
CA ASN A 35 -1.67 15.76 15.95
C ASN A 35 -3.01 15.01 15.94
N ASN A 36 -3.58 14.78 14.75
CA ASN A 36 -4.79 14.00 14.58
C ASN A 36 -4.74 13.18 13.29
N ALA A 37 -4.27 11.94 13.38
CA ALA A 37 -4.16 11.07 12.22
C ALA A 37 -5.50 10.49 11.74
N SER A 38 -6.55 10.50 12.57
CA SER A 38 -7.86 9.91 12.22
C SER A 38 -8.64 10.68 11.15
N ASN A 39 -8.27 11.93 10.88
CA ASN A 39 -8.88 12.76 9.83
C ASN A 39 -8.34 12.45 8.42
N TYR A 40 -7.25 11.68 8.34
CA TYR A 40 -6.58 11.35 7.09
C TYR A 40 -6.91 9.93 6.67
N LYS A 41 -6.98 9.72 5.35
CA LYS A 41 -7.15 8.39 4.74
C LYS A 41 -5.84 7.81 4.23
N LEU A 42 -4.99 8.70 3.75
CA LEU A 42 -3.74 8.36 3.11
C LEU A 42 -2.76 9.50 3.32
N LEU A 43 -1.57 9.16 3.76
CA LEU A 43 -0.40 10.03 3.80
C LEU A 43 0.55 9.60 2.68
N LYS A 44 0.95 10.55 1.86
CA LYS A 44 2.00 10.38 0.84
C LYS A 44 3.23 11.15 1.32
N VAL A 45 4.35 10.44 1.43
CA VAL A 45 5.66 11.04 1.70
C VAL A 45 6.48 10.92 0.44
N TYR A 46 6.95 12.05 -0.10
CA TYR A 46 7.78 12.06 -1.29
C TYR A 46 9.23 12.22 -0.89
N ASP A 47 10.05 11.30 -1.35
CA ASP A 47 11.49 11.50 -1.53
C ASP A 47 11.76 11.73 -3.03
N ALA A 48 12.95 12.22 -3.38
CA ALA A 48 13.37 12.50 -4.75
C ALA A 48 13.22 11.29 -5.70
N VAL A 49 13.18 10.07 -5.15
CA VAL A 49 13.12 8.81 -5.92
C VAL A 49 11.86 7.98 -5.62
N MET A 50 11.29 8.06 -4.41
CA MET A 50 10.20 7.18 -3.98
C MET A 50 9.05 7.92 -3.30
N THR A 51 7.81 7.50 -3.61
CA THR A 51 6.62 7.91 -2.85
C THR A 51 6.27 6.84 -1.82
N TYR A 52 6.40 7.09 -0.53
CA TYR A 52 5.90 6.21 0.53
C TYR A 52 4.44 6.49 0.78
N THR A 53 3.65 5.44 1.04
CA THR A 53 2.20 5.56 1.23
C THR A 53 1.80 4.93 2.55
N VAL A 54 1.15 5.72 3.39
CA VAL A 54 0.59 5.24 4.66
C VAL A 54 -0.92 5.32 4.61
N TYR A 55 -1.59 4.17 4.64
CA TYR A 55 -3.05 4.14 4.74
C TYR A 55 -3.47 4.15 6.20
N PHE A 56 -4.41 5.03 6.52
CA PHE A 56 -5.01 5.11 7.84
C PHE A 56 -6.34 4.37 7.80
N ALA A 57 -6.49 3.39 8.68
CA ALA A 57 -7.72 2.64 8.88
C ALA A 57 -8.18 2.86 10.34
N PRO A 58 -8.86 3.98 10.66
CA PRO A 58 -9.44 4.17 11.98
C PRO A 58 -10.45 3.05 12.24
N LYS A 59 -10.39 2.44 13.43
CA LYS A 59 -11.16 1.23 13.73
C LYS A 59 -10.90 0.08 12.75
N CYS A 60 -9.77 0.02 12.03
CA CYS A 60 -9.56 -0.97 10.97
C CYS A 60 -10.63 -0.97 9.86
N GLU A 61 -11.31 0.15 9.67
CA GLU A 61 -12.21 0.34 8.54
C GLU A 61 -11.45 1.10 7.47
N LEU A 62 -11.27 0.46 6.32
CA LEU A 62 -10.69 1.09 5.14
C LEU A 62 -11.76 1.95 4.46
N PHE A 63 -11.31 3.04 3.85
CA PHE A 63 -12.19 3.90 3.07
C PHE A 63 -12.69 3.16 1.84
N THR A 64 -13.97 3.36 1.50
CA THR A 64 -14.55 2.84 0.27
C THR A 64 -13.86 3.51 -0.94
N PRO A 65 -13.23 2.74 -1.83
CA PRO A 65 -12.58 3.28 -3.01
C PRO A 65 -13.60 3.79 -4.04
N LYS A 66 -13.18 4.74 -4.88
CA LYS A 66 -13.93 5.13 -6.08
C LYS A 66 -13.62 4.22 -7.24
N GLU A 67 -14.45 4.24 -8.28
CA GLU A 67 -14.21 3.47 -9.50
C GLU A 67 -12.84 3.81 -10.10
N GLY A 68 -12.07 2.77 -10.42
CA GLY A 68 -10.68 2.86 -10.88
C GLY A 68 -9.63 3.04 -9.78
N GLU A 69 -10.01 3.25 -8.51
CA GLU A 69 -9.08 3.27 -7.39
C GLU A 69 -8.77 1.87 -6.86
N VAL A 70 -7.60 1.73 -6.22
CA VAL A 70 -7.18 0.47 -5.59
C VAL A 70 -8.06 0.12 -4.39
N VAL A 71 -8.43 -1.15 -4.27
CA VAL A 71 -9.01 -1.76 -3.07
C VAL A 71 -7.84 -2.31 -2.24
N VAL A 72 -7.62 -1.74 -1.05
CA VAL A 72 -6.45 -2.06 -0.22
C VAL A 72 -6.57 -3.43 0.46
N GLU A 73 -7.79 -3.81 0.85
CA GLU A 73 -8.08 -4.97 1.70
C GLU A 73 -7.47 -6.29 1.20
N PRO A 74 -7.60 -6.69 -0.09
CA PRO A 74 -7.07 -7.97 -0.57
C PRO A 74 -5.55 -8.09 -0.48
N SER A 75 -4.84 -6.96 -0.45
CA SER A 75 -3.37 -6.93 -0.40
C SER A 75 -2.82 -6.91 1.02
N ILE A 76 -3.66 -6.69 2.04
CA ILE A 76 -3.23 -6.69 3.45
C ILE A 76 -2.71 -8.09 3.86
N PRO A 77 -1.60 -8.21 4.60
CA PRO A 77 -0.73 -7.12 5.05
C PRO A 77 0.09 -6.51 3.92
N LEU A 78 0.24 -5.19 3.95
CA LEU A 78 1.00 -4.45 2.96
C LEU A 78 2.51 -4.47 3.24
N TYR A 79 2.91 -4.78 4.47
CA TYR A 79 4.28 -5.13 4.81
C TYR A 79 4.35 -6.58 5.29
N ARG A 80 5.17 -7.43 4.65
CA ARG A 80 5.20 -8.87 4.94
C ARG A 80 6.59 -9.32 5.38
N PHE A 81 6.66 -9.87 6.58
CA PHE A 81 7.84 -10.58 7.08
C PHE A 81 7.82 -12.04 6.62
N LEU A 82 8.79 -12.43 5.81
CA LEU A 82 8.81 -13.67 5.04
C LEU A 82 10.07 -14.50 5.29
N LYS A 83 10.74 -14.31 6.44
CA LYS A 83 11.91 -15.12 6.82
C LYS A 83 11.68 -16.62 6.61
N GLY A 84 12.54 -17.23 5.80
CA GLY A 84 12.50 -18.66 5.47
C GLY A 84 11.51 -19.06 4.37
N LYS A 85 10.74 -18.12 3.80
CA LYS A 85 9.86 -18.36 2.65
C LYS A 85 10.63 -18.14 1.33
N LYS A 86 10.23 -18.88 0.30
CA LYS A 86 10.75 -18.74 -1.07
C LYS A 86 9.78 -18.02 -2.01
N SER A 87 8.50 -17.96 -1.63
CA SER A 87 7.47 -17.28 -2.38
C SER A 87 6.33 -16.83 -1.47
N VAL A 88 5.52 -15.92 -1.98
CA VAL A 88 4.31 -15.43 -1.34
C VAL A 88 3.25 -15.15 -2.41
N GLN A 89 2.00 -15.49 -2.11
CA GLN A 89 0.87 -15.12 -2.95
C GLN A 89 0.33 -13.75 -2.54
N ILE A 90 0.07 -12.89 -3.52
CA ILE A 90 -0.51 -11.57 -3.31
C ILE A 90 -1.73 -11.42 -4.20
N GLU A 91 -2.78 -10.86 -3.60
CA GLU A 91 -3.99 -10.46 -4.29
C GLU A 91 -4.07 -8.95 -4.29
N PHE A 92 -4.39 -8.40 -5.45
CA PHE A 92 -4.57 -6.98 -5.69
C PHE A 92 -5.96 -6.78 -6.30
N ALA A 93 -6.59 -5.63 -6.04
CA ALA A 93 -7.86 -5.33 -6.65
C ALA A 93 -8.05 -3.84 -6.90
N VAL A 94 -8.76 -3.50 -7.97
CA VAL A 94 -9.26 -2.16 -8.27
C VAL A 94 -10.79 -2.19 -8.25
N PHE A 95 -11.38 -1.10 -7.77
CA PHE A 95 -12.82 -0.99 -7.67
C PHE A 95 -13.44 -0.65 -9.03
N GLY A 96 -14.60 -1.24 -9.32
CA GLY A 96 -15.24 -1.27 -10.63
C GLY A 96 -14.99 -2.58 -11.38
N THR A 97 -15.93 -2.91 -12.26
CA THR A 97 -15.86 -4.08 -13.16
C THR A 97 -15.38 -3.70 -14.57
N LYS A 98 -15.11 -2.42 -14.80
CA LYS A 98 -14.53 -1.90 -16.04
C LYS A 98 -13.29 -1.09 -15.74
N GLN A 99 -12.24 -1.32 -16.51
CA GLN A 99 -11.00 -0.58 -16.36
C GLN A 99 -11.12 0.81 -16.98
N THR A 100 -11.03 1.83 -16.14
CA THR A 100 -11.11 3.25 -16.55
C THR A 100 -9.75 3.91 -16.69
N ASN A 101 -8.69 3.31 -16.12
CA ASN A 101 -7.33 3.83 -16.10
C ASN A 101 -6.32 2.71 -16.35
N GLN A 102 -5.17 3.01 -16.97
CA GLN A 102 -4.06 2.05 -17.08
C GLN A 102 -3.61 1.56 -15.69
N ILE A 103 -3.50 0.24 -15.53
CA ILE A 103 -3.03 -0.39 -14.30
C ILE A 103 -1.66 -0.99 -14.56
N LEU A 104 -0.73 -0.80 -13.63
CA LEU A 104 0.64 -1.30 -13.76
C LEU A 104 1.01 -2.12 -12.53
N LEU A 105 1.70 -3.24 -12.73
CA LEU A 105 2.50 -3.87 -11.69
C LEU A 105 3.95 -3.48 -11.91
N LYS A 106 4.57 -2.85 -10.92
CA LYS A 106 5.98 -2.48 -10.94
C LYS A 106 6.71 -3.15 -9.78
N LYS A 107 7.95 -3.55 -10.05
CA LYS A 107 8.96 -3.82 -9.03
C LYS A 107 9.94 -2.64 -9.08
N GLU A 108 9.91 -1.80 -8.05
CA GLU A 108 10.63 -0.52 -8.06
C GLU A 108 10.31 0.30 -9.33
N ALA A 109 11.33 0.65 -10.14
CA ALA A 109 11.15 1.40 -11.39
C ALA A 109 10.74 0.53 -12.59
N ILE A 110 10.77 -0.80 -12.46
CA ILE A 110 10.58 -1.73 -13.58
C ILE A 110 9.10 -2.14 -13.66
N THR A 111 8.44 -1.79 -14.76
CA THR A 111 7.11 -2.33 -15.09
C THR A 111 7.20 -3.81 -15.47
N LEU A 112 6.51 -4.65 -14.71
CA LEU A 112 6.41 -6.09 -14.93
C LEU A 112 5.19 -6.46 -15.77
N CYS A 113 4.04 -5.87 -15.44
CA CYS A 113 2.76 -6.09 -16.12
C CYS A 113 2.08 -4.74 -16.39
N SER A 114 1.37 -4.62 -17.50
CA SER A 114 0.51 -3.48 -17.84
C SER A 114 -0.85 -3.97 -18.31
N TRP A 115 -1.91 -3.31 -17.87
CA TRP A 115 -3.28 -3.55 -18.31
C TRP A 115 -3.93 -2.25 -18.79
N ASN A 116 -4.78 -2.36 -19.81
CA ASN A 116 -5.63 -1.28 -20.33
C ASN A 116 -6.93 -1.88 -20.89
N GLY A 117 -7.75 -2.43 -20.00
CA GLY A 117 -8.88 -3.31 -20.30
C GLY A 117 -8.49 -4.78 -20.20
N THR A 118 -7.51 -5.20 -21.01
CA THR A 118 -6.85 -6.50 -20.93
C THR A 118 -5.35 -6.32 -20.71
N ILE A 119 -4.63 -7.42 -20.50
CA ILE A 119 -3.17 -7.38 -20.42
C ILE A 119 -2.56 -6.90 -21.75
N GLU A 120 -1.71 -5.88 -21.69
CA GLU A 120 -1.04 -5.29 -22.87
C GLU A 120 0.39 -5.80 -23.02
N SER A 121 1.10 -6.00 -21.91
CA SER A 121 2.50 -6.42 -21.94
C SER A 121 2.86 -7.32 -20.76
N GLN A 122 3.66 -8.34 -21.09
CA GLN A 122 4.18 -9.34 -20.16
C GLN A 122 5.70 -9.27 -20.20
N LYS A 123 6.32 -8.73 -19.15
CA LYS A 123 7.75 -8.98 -18.89
C LYS A 123 7.98 -10.11 -17.89
N ASN A 124 6.90 -10.70 -17.37
CA ASN A 124 6.93 -11.71 -16.33
C ASN A 124 5.82 -12.75 -16.57
N GLU A 125 6.13 -14.03 -16.37
CA GLU A 125 5.20 -15.15 -16.54
C GLU A 125 3.96 -15.06 -15.63
N GLY A 126 4.07 -14.35 -14.51
CA GLY A 126 2.96 -14.18 -13.56
C GLY A 126 1.87 -13.18 -14.00
N CYS A 127 2.02 -12.51 -15.14
CA CYS A 127 1.07 -11.51 -15.61
C CYS A 127 -0.07 -12.15 -16.42
N LYS A 128 -1.31 -11.93 -16.00
CA LYS A 128 -2.54 -12.44 -16.64
C LYS A 128 -3.67 -11.43 -16.52
N ASP A 129 -4.76 -11.64 -17.23
CA ASP A 129 -5.95 -10.81 -17.11
C ASP A 129 -6.53 -10.84 -15.69
N MET A 130 -7.14 -9.72 -15.31
CA MET A 130 -7.84 -9.60 -14.04
C MET A 130 -9.16 -10.35 -14.09
N THR A 131 -9.52 -10.98 -12.98
CA THR A 131 -10.84 -11.63 -12.83
C THR A 131 -11.86 -10.61 -12.34
N ILE A 132 -13.05 -10.59 -12.93
CA ILE A 132 -14.13 -9.71 -12.51
C ILE A 132 -14.91 -10.37 -11.37
N ASP A 133 -15.05 -9.65 -10.26
CA ASP A 133 -15.90 -10.00 -9.12
C ASP A 133 -17.07 -9.00 -9.09
N GLU A 134 -18.16 -9.35 -9.79
CA GLU A 134 -19.38 -8.54 -9.88
C GLU A 134 -20.05 -8.34 -8.51
N ALA A 135 -19.97 -9.34 -7.63
CA ALA A 135 -20.60 -9.28 -6.31
C ALA A 135 -19.99 -8.21 -5.41
N GLN A 136 -18.69 -7.96 -5.55
CA GLN A 136 -17.97 -6.92 -4.81
C GLN A 136 -17.57 -5.72 -5.66
N ASN A 137 -18.07 -5.65 -6.90
CA ASN A 137 -17.78 -4.60 -7.87
C ASN A 137 -16.28 -4.29 -8.00
N ARG A 138 -15.46 -5.29 -8.32
CA ARG A 138 -14.00 -5.13 -8.41
C ARG A 138 -13.36 -6.06 -9.42
N MET A 139 -12.20 -5.67 -9.94
CA MET A 139 -11.31 -6.53 -10.74
C MET A 139 -10.12 -6.96 -9.90
N ILE A 140 -9.80 -8.25 -9.93
CA ILE A 140 -8.83 -8.90 -9.06
C ILE A 140 -7.65 -9.43 -9.87
N PHE A 141 -6.43 -9.10 -9.44
CA PHE A 141 -5.20 -9.70 -9.93
C PHE A 141 -4.50 -10.49 -8.82
N LYS A 142 -4.30 -11.78 -9.05
CA LYS A 142 -3.66 -12.69 -8.10
C LYS A 142 -2.40 -13.29 -8.68
N THR A 143 -1.29 -13.12 -7.97
CA THR A 143 0.04 -13.54 -8.44
C THR A 143 0.87 -14.17 -7.32
N THR A 144 1.85 -14.99 -7.71
CA THR A 144 2.83 -15.55 -6.80
C THR A 144 4.17 -14.88 -7.05
N ILE A 145 4.72 -14.26 -6.02
CA ILE A 145 6.01 -13.59 -6.07
C ILE A 145 7.06 -14.54 -5.48
N PHE A 146 8.11 -14.79 -6.24
CA PHE A 146 9.26 -15.60 -5.82
C PHE A 146 10.40 -14.71 -5.38
N ARG A 147 11.09 -15.11 -4.30
CA ARG A 147 12.27 -14.41 -3.80
C ARG A 147 13.39 -14.47 -4.84
N GLY A 148 13.95 -13.32 -5.19
CA GLY A 148 15.16 -13.26 -6.02
C GLY A 148 16.41 -13.75 -5.27
N SER A 149 17.41 -14.25 -5.99
CA SER A 149 18.60 -14.91 -5.41
C SER A 149 19.36 -14.08 -4.36
N ASN A 150 19.31 -12.75 -4.44
CA ASN A 150 19.94 -11.81 -3.50
C ASN A 150 18.96 -10.73 -3.05
N GLU A 151 17.67 -11.07 -2.93
CA GLU A 151 16.63 -10.13 -2.54
C GLU A 151 16.33 -10.28 -1.05
N ASP A 152 16.76 -9.31 -0.27
CA ASP A 152 16.44 -9.22 1.16
C ASP A 152 15.13 -8.47 1.39
N TYR A 153 14.91 -7.42 0.60
CA TYR A 153 13.74 -6.57 0.67
C TYR A 153 13.34 -6.10 -0.72
N VAL A 154 12.04 -6.00 -0.98
CA VAL A 154 11.51 -5.48 -2.24
C VAL A 154 10.14 -4.85 -2.04
N THR A 155 9.89 -3.77 -2.75
CA THR A 155 8.58 -3.13 -2.81
C THR A 155 7.98 -3.23 -4.20
N TYR A 156 6.77 -3.76 -4.26
CA TYR A 156 5.93 -3.77 -5.44
C TYR A 156 4.95 -2.60 -5.39
N SER A 157 4.64 -2.06 -6.56
CA SER A 157 3.62 -1.03 -6.75
C SER A 157 2.58 -1.56 -7.73
N TRP A 158 1.31 -1.48 -7.38
CA TRP A 158 0.21 -1.96 -8.19
C TRP A 158 -0.95 -0.97 -8.22
N GLY A 159 -1.54 -0.75 -9.39
CA GLY A 159 -2.70 0.15 -9.54
C GLY A 159 -2.46 1.23 -10.58
N PRO A 160 -3.30 2.29 -10.59
CA PRO A 160 -3.15 3.42 -11.50
C PRO A 160 -1.91 4.25 -11.13
N LEU A 161 -1.30 4.90 -12.12
CA LEU A 161 -0.10 5.72 -11.95
C LEU A 161 -0.25 6.83 -10.89
N THR A 162 -1.46 7.37 -10.74
CA THR A 162 -1.74 8.52 -9.86
C THR A 162 -1.87 8.13 -8.39
N SER A 163 -2.24 6.88 -8.09
CA SER A 163 -2.47 6.42 -6.73
C SER A 163 -2.28 4.90 -6.61
N PRO A 164 -1.05 4.40 -6.84
CA PRO A 164 -0.79 2.98 -6.73
C PRO A 164 -0.76 2.54 -5.27
N LEU A 165 -1.24 1.32 -5.04
CA LEU A 165 -0.98 0.59 -3.80
C LEU A 165 0.45 0.08 -3.82
N LYS A 166 1.17 0.20 -2.71
CA LYS A 166 2.46 -0.48 -2.56
C LYS A 166 2.28 -1.75 -1.74
N VAL A 167 3.21 -2.69 -1.85
CA VAL A 167 3.35 -3.86 -0.96
C VAL A 167 4.83 -4.17 -0.83
N SER A 168 5.31 -4.26 0.40
CA SER A 168 6.70 -4.53 0.73
C SER A 168 6.88 -5.93 1.30
N LEU A 169 7.88 -6.63 0.79
CA LEU A 169 8.25 -7.98 1.17
C LEU A 169 9.63 -7.96 1.78
N ASP A 170 9.75 -8.45 3.01
CA ASP A 170 11.00 -8.59 3.73
C ASP A 170 11.30 -10.08 3.90
N TRP A 171 12.28 -10.57 3.14
CA TRP A 171 12.62 -11.99 3.09
C TRP A 171 13.56 -12.45 4.20
N ILE A 172 14.14 -11.53 4.97
CA ILE A 172 15.16 -11.82 5.98
C ILE A 172 14.64 -11.67 7.41
N ARG A 173 13.72 -10.74 7.65
CA ARG A 173 13.13 -10.51 8.97
C ARG A 173 11.86 -11.33 9.17
N GLY A 174 11.70 -11.81 10.40
CA GLY A 174 10.48 -12.43 10.88
C GLY A 174 9.70 -11.43 11.73
N GLY A 175 8.41 -11.65 11.90
CA GLY A 175 7.57 -10.81 12.73
C GLY A 175 6.12 -10.79 12.25
N GLU A 176 5.33 -9.95 12.91
CA GLU A 176 3.95 -9.66 12.53
C GLU A 176 3.86 -8.22 12.04
N ALA A 177 3.17 -8.02 10.91
CA ALA A 177 2.93 -6.70 10.37
C ALA A 177 2.11 -5.86 11.37
N PRO A 178 2.46 -4.58 11.60
CA PRO A 178 1.77 -3.72 12.57
C PRO A 178 0.24 -3.63 12.35
N GLU A 179 -0.20 -3.64 11.10
CA GLU A 179 -1.60 -3.64 10.71
C GLU A 179 -2.34 -4.90 11.18
N VAL A 180 -1.67 -6.05 11.15
CA VAL A 180 -2.24 -7.32 11.61
C VAL A 180 -2.31 -7.33 13.13
N ALA A 181 -1.22 -6.96 13.82
CA ALA A 181 -1.19 -6.91 15.28
C ALA A 181 -2.28 -5.99 15.86
N LYS A 182 -2.51 -4.81 15.23
CA LYS A 182 -3.52 -3.86 15.70
C LYS A 182 -4.94 -4.26 15.32
N CYS A 183 -5.17 -4.80 14.11
CA CYS A 183 -6.51 -5.17 13.65
C CYS A 183 -6.98 -6.56 14.07
N LYS A 184 -6.09 -7.46 14.50
CA LYS A 184 -6.45 -8.76 15.07
C LYS A 184 -7.45 -8.66 16.22
N SER A 185 -7.38 -7.60 17.02
CA SER A 185 -8.31 -7.37 18.13
C SER A 185 -9.77 -7.12 17.71
N LYS A 186 -10.05 -6.83 16.43
CA LYS A 186 -11.43 -6.74 15.93
C LYS A 186 -12.09 -8.10 15.62
N LEU A 187 -11.34 -9.20 15.65
CA LEU A 187 -11.91 -10.55 15.56
C LEU A 187 -12.37 -11.09 16.94
N SER A 188 -12.13 -10.35 18.03
CA SER A 188 -12.68 -10.62 19.35
C SER A 188 -12.81 -9.32 20.17
N GLU A 189 -14.04 -8.83 20.28
CA GLU A 189 -14.55 -7.80 21.20
C GLU A 189 -14.35 -6.31 20.88
N ASN A 190 -15.44 -5.59 21.14
CA ASN A 190 -15.67 -4.14 21.01
C ASN A 190 -14.62 -3.32 21.77
N PHE A 191 -13.86 -2.43 21.11
CA PHE A 191 -13.44 -1.15 21.73
C PHE A 191 -13.08 -0.05 20.71
N GLN A 192 -13.39 1.16 21.14
CA GLN A 192 -13.28 2.46 20.45
C GLN A 192 -11.83 2.90 20.12
N HIS A 193 -11.72 3.71 19.06
CA HIS A 193 -10.60 4.63 18.74
C HIS A 193 -9.18 4.07 18.56
N ARG A 194 -8.99 2.93 17.88
CA ARG A 194 -7.64 2.48 17.45
C ARG A 194 -7.38 2.81 15.98
N LEU A 195 -6.31 3.57 15.73
CA LEU A 195 -5.82 3.89 14.38
C LEU A 195 -4.89 2.76 13.91
N CYS A 196 -5.24 2.13 12.79
CA CYS A 196 -4.34 1.22 12.11
C CYS A 196 -3.58 1.96 11.03
N MET A 197 -2.27 1.80 11.08
CA MET A 197 -1.34 2.46 10.19
C MET A 197 -0.74 1.36 9.32
N LEU A 198 -1.08 1.40 8.05
CA LEU A 198 -0.55 0.51 7.03
C LEU A 198 0.59 1.25 6.36
N VAL A 199 1.84 0.92 6.70
CA VAL A 199 3.03 1.67 6.28
C VAL A 199 3.80 0.90 5.21
N ILE A 200 4.22 1.61 4.16
CA ILE A 200 5.03 1.07 3.07
C ILE A 200 6.00 2.13 2.57
#